data_AF-A0A395IJS3-F1
#
_entry.id   AF-A0A395IJS3-F1
#
_cell.length_a   1.000
_cell.length_b   1.000
_cell.length_c   1.000
_cell.angle_alpha   90.00
_cell.angle_beta   90.00
_cell.angle_gamma   90.00
#
_symmetry.space_group_name_H-M   'P 1'
#
loop_
_entity.id
_entity.type
_entity.pdbx_description
1 polymer ?
#
loop_
_entity_poly.entity_id
_entity_poly.type
_entity_poly.pdbx_seq_one_letter_code
_entity_poly.pdbx_strand_id
1 'polypeptide(L)' 'MFAARRALTGAVQSRAFSASARDLSKVTVLGAAGGIGQPLSLLLKLNPRVTDLALYDIRGGPGVAADISPH' A
#
# COMPACT_ATOMS: atom_id res chain seq x y z
N MET A 1 -25.64 -6.63 56.88
CA MET A 1 -26.05 -7.33 55.64
C MET A 1 -25.64 -6.48 54.46
N PHE A 2 -24.62 -6.90 53.71
CA PHE A 2 -24.07 -6.18 52.57
C PHE A 2 -24.66 -6.73 51.26
N ALA A 3 -25.14 -5.85 50.39
CA ALA A 3 -25.29 -6.14 48.96
C ALA A 3 -25.27 -4.81 48.18
N ALA A 4 -24.08 -4.41 47.73
CA ALA A 4 -23.92 -3.32 46.78
C ALA A 4 -24.25 -3.83 45.38
N ARG A 5 -25.36 -3.33 44.84
CA ARG A 5 -25.82 -3.55 43.47
C ARG A 5 -24.81 -2.94 42.50
N ARG A 6 -24.02 -3.81 41.87
CA ARG A 6 -23.01 -3.45 40.87
C ARG A 6 -23.75 -3.17 39.55
N ALA A 7 -23.95 -1.89 39.25
CA ALA A 7 -24.45 -1.48 37.94
C ALA A 7 -23.40 -1.87 36.89
N LEU A 8 -23.73 -2.85 36.06
CA LEU A 8 -23.00 -3.15 34.83
C LEU A 8 -23.35 -2.06 33.81
N THR A 9 -22.78 -0.87 33.98
CA THR A 9 -22.71 0.12 32.92
C THR A 9 -21.71 -0.40 31.89
N GLY A 10 -22.19 -1.25 30.99
CA GLY A 10 -21.45 -1.69 29.81
C GLY A 10 -21.17 -0.49 28.93
N ALA A 11 -20.03 0.17 29.17
CA ALA A 11 -19.53 1.22 28.31
C ALA A 11 -19.36 0.61 26.91
N VAL A 12 -20.14 1.09 25.94
CA VAL A 12 -19.89 0.82 24.52
C VAL A 12 -18.50 1.38 24.23
N GLN A 13 -17.50 0.49 24.18
CA GLN A 13 -16.15 0.86 23.76
C GLN A 13 -16.21 1.24 22.28
N SER A 14 -16.41 2.52 22.00
CA SER A 14 -16.23 3.07 20.66
C SER A 14 -14.80 2.79 20.26
N ARG A 15 -14.58 1.92 19.26
CA ARG A 15 -13.24 1.65 18.73
C ARG A 15 -12.63 2.98 18.27
N ALA A 16 -11.63 3.48 18.99
CA ALA A 16 -10.89 4.67 18.56
C ALA A 16 -10.08 4.31 17.32
N PHE A 17 -10.36 4.96 16.19
CA PHE A 17 -9.60 4.75 14.96
C PHE A 17 -8.30 5.53 15.04
N SER A 18 -7.17 4.84 15.17
CA SER A 18 -5.85 5.46 15.12
C SER A 18 -5.47 5.69 13.65
N ALA A 19 -5.53 6.93 13.19
CA ALA A 19 -5.06 7.33 11.87
C ALA A 19 -3.80 8.20 12.01
N SER A 20 -2.73 7.82 11.31
CA SER A 20 -1.50 8.60 11.18
C SER A 20 -1.30 8.94 9.70
N ALA A 21 -0.72 10.11 9.41
CA ALA A 21 -0.30 10.44 8.05
C ALA A 21 0.81 9.47 7.62
N ARG A 22 0.51 8.62 6.63
CA ARG A 22 1.49 7.73 6.01
C ARG A 22 2.14 8.44 4.84
N ASP A 23 3.47 8.42 4.77
CA ASP A 23 4.21 8.91 3.61
C ASP A 23 4.09 7.90 2.46
N LEU A 24 3.04 8.04 1.66
CA LEU A 24 2.73 7.15 0.54
C LEU A 24 3.12 7.84 -0.76
N SER A 25 4.21 7.39 -1.39
CA SER A 25 4.57 7.85 -2.73
C SER A 25 4.09 6.86 -3.79
N LYS A 26 3.24 7.34 -4.69
CA LYS A 26 2.80 6.62 -5.90
C LYS A 26 3.59 7.12 -7.11
N VAL A 27 4.20 6.21 -7.85
CA VAL A 27 5.05 6.51 -9.00
C VAL A 27 4.50 5.81 -10.23
N THR A 28 4.53 6.47 -11.38
CA THR A 28 4.12 5.88 -12.66
C THR A 28 5.26 6.00 -13.68
N VAL A 29 5.55 4.90 -14.38
CA VAL A 29 6.55 4.87 -15.47
C VAL A 29 5.82 4.78 -16.80
N LEU A 30 6.02 5.77 -17.68
CA LEU A 30 5.54 5.76 -19.06
C LEU A 30 6.64 5.21 -19.97
N GLY A 31 6.38 4.14 -20.72
CA GLY A 31 7.38 3.43 -21.51
C GLY A 31 8.08 2.31 -20.73
N ALA A 32 7.35 1.64 -19.84
CA ALA A 32 7.90 0.62 -18.94
C ALA A 32 8.46 -0.63 -19.65
N ALA A 33 8.04 -0.92 -20.88
CA ALA A 33 8.53 -2.05 -21.68
C ALA A 33 9.72 -1.71 -22.59
N GLY A 34 10.16 -0.44 -22.60
CA GLY A 34 11.39 -0.05 -23.29
C GLY A 34 12.65 -0.54 -22.58
N GLY A 35 13.79 -0.53 -23.29
CA GLY A 35 15.07 -0.98 -22.75
C GLY A 35 15.58 -0.19 -21.52
N ILE A 36 15.08 1.02 -21.31
CA ILE A 36 15.34 1.82 -20.09
C ILE A 36 14.22 1.63 -19.06
N GLY A 37 12.96 1.53 -19.53
CA GLY A 37 11.80 1.41 -18.67
C GLY A 37 11.83 0.16 -17.81
N GLN A 38 12.26 -0.97 -18.35
CA GLN A 38 12.35 -2.24 -17.62
C GLN A 38 13.32 -2.19 -16.43
N PRO A 39 14.62 -1.85 -16.62
CA PRO A 39 15.55 -1.76 -15.48
C PRO A 39 15.16 -0.64 -14.50
N LEU A 40 14.62 0.48 -14.98
CA LEU A 40 14.14 1.55 -14.11
C LEU A 40 12.95 1.10 -13.25
N SER A 41 12.01 0.35 -13.82
CA SER A 41 10.84 -0.17 -13.10
C SER A 41 11.25 -1.16 -12.01
N LEU A 42 12.26 -1.99 -12.27
CA LEU A 42 12.85 -2.87 -11.26
C LEU A 42 13.50 -2.08 -10.12
N LEU A 43 14.30 -1.06 -10.43
CA LEU A 43 14.94 -0.22 -9.40
C LEU A 43 13.91 0.54 -8.56
N LEU A 44 12.83 1.05 -9.18
CA LEU A 44 11.74 1.69 -8.46
C LEU A 44 10.98 0.72 -7.56
N LYS A 45 10.81 -0.54 -7.98
CA LYS A 45 10.18 -1.59 -7.16
C LYS A 45 10.99 -1.89 -5.89
N LEU A 46 12.31 -1.81 -5.97
CA LEU A 46 13.21 -2.02 -4.83
C LEU A 46 13.35 -0.79 -3.91
N ASN A 47 12.85 0.37 -4.34
CA ASN A 47 12.97 1.60 -3.57
C ASN A 47 11.92 1.64 -2.44
N PRO A 48 12.33 1.67 -1.16
CA PRO A 48 11.40 1.63 -0.03
C PRO A 48 10.52 2.89 0.08
N ARG A 49 10.85 3.96 -0.64
CA ARG A 49 10.02 5.17 -0.70
C ARG A 49 8.84 5.00 -1.65
N VAL A 50 8.90 4.06 -2.59
CA VAL A 50 7.83 3.84 -3.58
C VAL A 50 6.83 2.85 -2.98
N THR A 51 5.65 3.35 -2.64
CA THR A 51 4.58 2.55 -2.03
C THR A 51 3.65 1.93 -3.06
N ASP A 52 3.52 2.57 -4.23
CA ASP A 52 2.74 2.08 -5.35
C ASP A 52 3.49 2.42 -6.65
N LEU A 53 3.65 1.43 -7.52
CA LEU A 53 4.35 1.56 -8.80
C LEU A 53 3.42 1.12 -9.92
N ALA A 54 2.99 2.08 -10.74
CA ALA A 54 2.19 1.84 -11.93
C ALA A 54 3.08 1.85 -13.18
N LEU A 55 2.86 0.89 -14.08
CA LEU A 55 3.61 0.74 -15.31
C LEU A 55 2.68 0.93 -16.50
N TYR A 56 3.08 1.78 -17.44
CA TYR A 56 2.35 2.02 -18.67
C TYR A 56 3.27 1.86 -19.87
N ASP A 57 2.78 1.18 -20.90
CA ASP A 57 3.41 1.11 -22.21
C ASP A 57 2.33 0.87 -23.28
N ILE A 58 2.61 1.26 -24.52
CA ILE A 58 1.75 0.98 -25.67
C ILE A 58 1.72 -0.53 -25.95
N ARG A 59 2.83 -1.25 -25.71
CA ARG A 59 2.93 -2.71 -25.86
C ARG A 59 3.75 -3.31 -24.72
N GLY A 60 3.42 -4.52 -24.29
CA GLY A 60 4.25 -5.27 -23.32
C GLY A 60 4.15 -4.82 -21.85
N GLY A 61 3.38 -3.78 -21.54
CA GLY A 61 3.17 -3.31 -20.16
C GLY A 61 2.72 -4.40 -19.17
N PRO A 62 1.74 -5.26 -19.50
CA PRO A 62 1.31 -6.35 -18.61
C PRO A 62 2.39 -7.40 -18.33
N GLY A 63 3.24 -7.70 -19.31
CA GLY A 63 4.33 -8.68 -19.16
C GLY A 63 5.38 -8.17 -18.17
N VAL A 64 5.82 -6.93 -18.37
CA VAL A 64 6.76 -6.28 -17.44
C VAL A 64 6.15 -6.18 -16.04
N ALA A 65 4.87 -5.79 -15.93
CA ALA A 65 4.21 -5.73 -14.63
C ALA A 65 4.15 -7.09 -13.92
N ALA A 66 3.94 -8.19 -14.67
CA ALA A 66 3.95 -9.54 -14.10
C ALA A 66 5.34 -9.90 -13.54
N ASP A 67 6.41 -9.59 -14.28
CA ASP A 67 7.79 -9.91 -13.86
C ASP A 67 8.21 -9.23 -12.55
N ILE A 68 7.68 -8.04 -12.25
CA ILE A 68 7.98 -7.26 -11.03
C ILE A 68 6.84 -7.26 -9.99
N SER A 69 5.74 -7.95 -10.28
CA SER A 69 4.64 -8.10 -9.33
C SER A 69 5.09 -8.92 -8.11
N PRO A 70 4.66 -8.56 -6.89
CA PRO A 70 4.95 -9.40 -5.73
C PRO A 70 4.23 -10.75 -5.90
N HIS A 71 4.92 -11.85 -5.61
CA HIS A 71 4.29 -13.16 -5.42
C HIS A 71 3.53 -13.19 -4.08
#